data_AF-C0W8L9-F1
#
_entry.id   AF-C0W8L9-F1
#
_cell.length_a   1.000
_cell.length_b   1.000
_cell.length_c   1.000
_cell.angle_alpha   90.00
_cell.angle_beta   90.00
_cell.angle_gamma   90.00
#
_symmetry.space_group_name_H-M   'P 1'
#
loop_
_entity.id
_entity.type
_entity.pdbx_description
1 polymer ?
#
loop_
_entity_poly.entity_id
_entity_poly.type
_entity_poly.pdbx_seq_one_letter_code
_entity_poly.pdbx_strand_id
1 'polypeptide(L)' 'MPLPGSKSLTVRALLLAALASEPTILTGVLRSRDTDLMRTALEAFGARFDPVDADATTLHVIPAPAPLRVR' A
#
# COMPACT_ATOMS: atom_id res chain seq x y z
N MET A 1 -7.37 -9.21 -22.55
CA MET A 1 -7.50 -9.03 -21.09
C MET A 1 -6.23 -8.37 -20.59
N PRO A 2 -6.30 -7.26 -19.83
CA PRO A 2 -5.12 -6.71 -19.18
C PRO A 2 -4.54 -7.75 -18.22
N LEU A 3 -3.21 -7.86 -18.19
CA LEU A 3 -2.51 -8.73 -17.25
C LEU A 3 -2.78 -8.19 -15.83
N PRO A 4 -3.36 -8.98 -14.90
CA PRO A 4 -3.53 -8.52 -13.53
C PRO A 4 -2.16 -8.16 -12.93
N GLY A 5 -2.13 -7.10 -12.12
CA GLY A 5 -0.90 -6.66 -11.45
C GLY A 5 -0.24 -7.80 -10.68
N SER A 6 1.08 -7.82 -10.60
CA SER A 6 1.79 -8.88 -9.87
C SER A 6 1.57 -8.73 -8.36
N LYS A 7 1.07 -9.79 -7.71
CA LYS A 7 0.84 -9.85 -6.26
C LYS A 7 2.11 -9.51 -5.46
N SER A 8 3.23 -10.15 -5.80
CA SER A 8 4.49 -9.94 -5.09
C SER A 8 5.06 -8.54 -5.30
N LEU A 9 4.78 -7.93 -6.46
CA LEU A 9 5.14 -6.54 -6.74
C LEU A 9 4.27 -5.60 -5.90
N THR A 10 2.96 -5.85 -5.85
CA THR A 10 2.01 -5.04 -5.07
C THR A 10 2.37 -5.04 -3.58
N VAL A 11 2.67 -6.20 -3.00
CA VAL A 11 3.08 -6.29 -1.58
C VAL A 11 4.36 -5.49 -1.30
N ARG A 12 5.37 -5.57 -2.18
CA ARG A 12 6.61 -4.78 -2.02
C ARG A 12 6.35 -3.28 -2.17
N ALA A 13 5.53 -2.89 -3.14
CA ALA A 13 5.18 -1.49 -3.37
C ALA A 13 4.44 -0.88 -2.17
N LEU A 14 3.48 -1.62 -1.58
CA LEU A 14 2.77 -1.21 -0.37
C LEU A 14 3.75 -0.97 0.80
N LEU A 15 4.68 -1.89 1.01
CA LEU A 15 5.70 -1.77 2.06
C LEU A 15 6.60 -0.55 1.82
N LEU A 16 7.15 -0.40 0.61
CA LEU A 16 8.05 0.71 0.29
C LEU A 16 7.35 2.07 0.42
N ALA A 17 6.09 2.17 -0.02
CA ALA A 17 5.32 3.41 0.13
C ALA A 17 5.02 3.73 1.60
N ALA A 18 4.75 2.73 2.44
CA ALA A 18 4.55 2.93 3.88
C ALA A 18 5.83 3.36 4.62
N LEU A 19 7.01 3.02 4.07
CA LEU A 19 8.34 3.35 4.61
C LEU A 19 8.96 4.60 3.98
N ALA A 20 8.33 5.19 2.96
CA ALA A 20 8.88 6.33 2.24
C ALA A 20 8.99 7.56 3.16
N SER A 21 9.89 8.48 2.82
CA SER A 21 10.03 9.75 3.56
C SER A 21 8.90 10.74 3.28
N GLU A 22 8.16 10.55 2.19
CA GLU A 22 7.12 11.45 1.71
C GLU A 22 5.91 10.67 1.14
N PRO A 23 4.72 11.30 1.06
CA PRO A 23 3.55 10.70 0.43
C PRO A 23 3.81 10.19 -0.99
N THR A 24 3.22 9.05 -1.33
CA THR A 24 3.45 8.34 -2.60
C THR A 24 2.14 7.97 -3.27
N ILE A 25 2.09 8.00 -4.61
CA ILE A 25 0.98 7.45 -5.39
C ILE A 25 1.37 6.07 -5.91
N LEU A 26 0.59 5.05 -5.56
CA LEU A 26 0.69 3.71 -6.15
C LEU A 26 -0.40 3.53 -7.19
N THR A 27 -0.05 3.03 -8.37
CA THR A 27 -0.98 2.72 -9.46
C THR A 27 -0.93 1.25 -9.83
N GLY A 28 -2.04 0.68 -10.31
CA GLY A 28 -2.08 -0.72 -10.73
C GLY A 28 -1.95 -1.71 -9.57
N VAL A 29 -2.35 -1.29 -8.37
CA VAL A 29 -2.39 -2.13 -7.17
C VAL A 29 -3.31 -3.32 -7.43
N LEU A 30 -2.78 -4.54 -7.34
CA LEU A 30 -3.61 -5.73 -7.43
C LEU A 30 -4.50 -5.83 -6.19
N ARG A 31 -5.80 -6.03 -6.40
CA ARG A 31 -6.74 -6.41 -5.33
C ARG A 31 -6.68 -7.90 -5.09
N SER A 32 -6.27 -8.28 -3.89
CA SER A 32 -6.20 -9.66 -3.42
C SER A 32 -6.30 -9.69 -1.90
N ARG A 33 -6.65 -10.86 -1.34
CA ARG A 33 -6.70 -11.03 0.12
C ARG A 33 -5.39 -10.65 0.80
N ASP A 34 -4.25 -11.06 0.26
CA ASP A 34 -2.95 -10.79 0.87
C ASP A 34 -2.56 -9.31 0.79
N THR A 35 -2.89 -8.62 -0.30
CA THR A 35 -2.62 -7.18 -0.41
C THR A 35 -3.50 -6.38 0.53
N ASP A 36 -4.74 -6.82 0.76
CA ASP A 36 -5.65 -6.20 1.72
C ASP A 36 -5.19 -6.46 3.17
N LEU A 37 -4.72 -7.67 3.48
CA LEU A 37 -4.10 -7.99 4.79
C LEU A 37 -2.82 -7.19 5.02
N MET A 38 -1.94 -7.08 4.01
CA MET A 38 -0.72 -6.28 4.10
C MET A 38 -1.03 -4.80 4.36
N ARG A 39 -2.00 -4.23 3.63
CA ARG A 39 -2.46 -2.86 3.84
C ARG A 39 -2.93 -2.66 5.29
N THR A 40 -3.81 -3.54 5.77
CA THR A 40 -4.34 -3.49 7.15
C THR A 40 -3.22 -3.52 8.19
N ALA A 41 -2.21 -4.37 8.00
CA ALA A 41 -1.06 -4.44 8.90
C ALA A 41 -0.25 -3.13 8.88
N LEU A 42 0.02 -2.57 7.70
CA LEU A 42 0.74 -1.30 7.56
C LEU A 42 -0.05 -0.12 8.14
N GLU A 43 -1.37 -0.14 8.06
CA GLU A 43 -2.25 0.84 8.71
C GLU A 43 -2.17 0.74 10.24
N ALA A 44 -2.09 -0.46 10.79
CA ALA A 44 -1.84 -0.65 12.23
C ALA A 44 -0.47 -0.11 12.66
N PHE A 45 0.50 -0.05 11.75
CA PHE A 45 1.79 0.59 11.96
C PHE A 45 1.78 2.12 11.73
N GLY A 46 0.64 2.70 11.34
CA GLY A 46 0.44 4.15 11.23
C GLY A 46 0.54 4.72 9.82
N ALA A 47 0.73 3.90 8.78
CA ALA A 47 0.58 4.35 7.40
C ALA A 47 -0.91 4.57 7.07
N ARG A 48 -1.22 5.38 6.05
CA ARG A 48 -2.59 5.52 5.54
C ARG A 48 -2.61 5.26 4.04
N PHE A 49 -3.65 4.55 3.57
CA PHE A 49 -3.83 4.21 2.16
C PHE A 49 -5.21 4.69 1.70
N ASP A 50 -5.24 5.86 1.09
CA ASP A 50 -6.47 6.49 0.61
C ASP A 50 -6.70 6.12 -0.87
N PRO A 51 -7.79 5.41 -1.23
CA PRO A 51 -8.11 5.12 -2.63
C PRO A 51 -8.39 6.41 -3.42
N VAL A 52 -7.83 6.49 -4.63
CA VAL A 52 -8.04 7.62 -5.55
C VAL A 52 -9.07 7.28 -6.62
N ASP A 53 -9.25 6.00 -6.93
CA ASP A 53 -10.23 5.48 -7.88
C ASP A 53 -11.25 4.55 -7.20
N ALA A 54 -12.38 4.31 -7.87
CA ALA A 54 -13.46 3.46 -7.36
C ALA A 54 -13.04 1.99 -7.18
N ASP A 55 -12.08 1.53 -7.99
CA ASP A 55 -11.59 0.15 -7.96
C ASP A 55 -10.49 -0.06 -6.88
N ALA A 56 -10.04 1.01 -6.23
CA ALA A 56 -8.90 1.10 -5.34
C ALA A 56 -7.62 0.46 -5.91
N THR A 57 -7.41 0.62 -7.21
CA THR A 57 -6.19 0.25 -7.93
C THR A 57 -5.15 1.37 -7.92
N THR A 58 -5.58 2.59 -7.59
CA THR A 58 -4.73 3.74 -7.35
C THR A 58 -4.86 4.19 -5.90
N LEU A 59 -3.75 4.29 -5.18
CA LEU A 59 -3.71 4.65 -3.77
C LEU A 59 -2.80 5.84 -3.55
N HIS A 60 -3.29 6.81 -2.80
CA HIS A 60 -2.47 7.82 -2.15
C HIS A 60 -2.03 7.29 -0.79
N VAL A 61 -0.72 7.10 -0.63
CA VAL A 61 -0.12 6.51 0.56
C VAL A 61 0.55 7.60 1.37
N ILE A 62 0.14 7.75 2.62
CA ILE A 62 0.83 8.57 3.61
C ILE A 62 1.70 7.62 4.46
N PRO A 63 3.03 7.78 4.49
CA PRO A 63 3.92 6.89 5.21
C PRO A 63 3.65 6.87 6.71
N ALA A 64 4.03 5.77 7.35
CA ALA A 64 4.00 5.68 8.80
C ALA A 64 5.02 6.66 9.41
N PRO A 65 4.72 7.28 10.56
CA PRO A 65 5.66 8.17 11.23
C PRO A 65 6.93 7.42 11.67
N ALA A 66 8.09 8.01 11.39
CA ALA A 66 9.38 7.46 11.80
C ALA A 66 9.76 7.88 13.23
N PRO A 67 10.41 7.00 14.02
CA PRO A 67 10.71 5.61 13.69
C PRO A 67 9.50 4.70 13.88
N LEU A 68 9.37 3.70 13.01
CA LEU A 68 8.40 2.62 13.15
C LEU A 68 8.67 1.84 14.44
N ARG A 69 7.70 1.83 15.35
CA ARG A 69 7.78 1.09 16.60
C ARG A 69 7.16 -0.28 16.42
N VAL A 70 8.01 -1.30 16.45
CA VAL A 70 7.57 -2.70 16.53
C VAL A 70 7.58 -3.07 18.00
N ARG A 71 6.43 -3.48 18.54
CA ARG A 71 6.28 -3.99 19.91
C ARG A 71 5.92 -5.46 19.87
#